data_AF-A0A368P6N8-F1
#
_entry.id   AF-A0A368P6N8-F1
#
_cell.length_a   1.000
_cell.length_b   1.000
_cell.length_c   1.000
_cell.angle_alpha   90.00
_cell.angle_beta   90.00
_cell.angle_gamma   90.00
#
_symmetry.space_group_name_H-M   'P 1'
#
loop_
_entity.id
_entity.type
_entity.pdbx_description
1 polymer ?
#
loop_
_entity_poly.entity_id
_entity_poly.type
_entity_poly.pdbx_seq_one_letter_code
_entity_poly.pdbx_strand_id
1 'polypeptide(L)'
;MKNILLLMLFAFLSIGSLYSQDKNKIEDANYCILLDGKVFAQVDGKIIQLEEAKELNNGTIVNPDGSYMLSNKSEARLKDGQCIGFSGKLYESQEKLNQSLLKQYKKLKR
;
A
#
# COMPACT_ATOMS: atom_id res chain seq x y z
N MET A 1 24.91 -3.43 -10.29
CA MET A 1 23.72 -2.60 -9.99
C MET A 1 22.85 -3.33 -8.97
N LYS A 2 23.27 -3.41 -7.70
CA LYS A 2 22.61 -4.29 -6.70
C LYS A 2 22.29 -3.58 -5.37
N ASN A 3 22.54 -2.27 -5.31
CA ASN A 3 22.55 -1.51 -4.05
C ASN A 3 21.61 -0.29 -4.07
N ILE A 4 20.78 -0.12 -5.11
CA ILE A 4 19.76 0.93 -5.17
C ILE A 4 18.47 0.49 -4.46
N LEU A 5 18.20 -0.83 -4.37
CA LEU A 5 17.06 -1.42 -3.66
C LEU A 5 16.90 -0.92 -2.21
N LEU A 6 18.03 -0.73 -1.52
CA LEU A 6 18.03 -0.41 -0.09
C LEU A 6 17.71 1.07 0.20
N LEU A 7 17.80 1.93 -0.82
CA LEU A 7 17.67 3.39 -0.65
C LEU A 7 16.21 3.88 -0.71
N MET A 8 15.28 3.11 -1.28
CA MET A 8 13.85 3.45 -1.25
C MET A 8 13.16 3.03 0.05
N LEU A 9 13.77 2.14 0.84
CA LEU A 9 13.24 1.70 2.14
C LEU A 9 13.17 2.85 3.17
N PHE A 10 13.94 3.93 2.97
CA PHE A 10 13.97 5.09 3.87
C PHE A 10 12.83 6.11 3.66
N ALA A 11 12.09 6.06 2.56
CA ALA A 11 10.97 6.98 2.32
C ALA A 11 9.72 6.65 3.18
N PHE A 12 9.69 5.46 3.82
CA PHE A 12 8.55 4.96 4.58
C PHE A 12 8.48 5.44 6.04
N LEU A 13 9.58 5.94 6.61
CA LEU A 13 9.66 6.27 8.05
C LEU A 13 9.16 7.69 8.41
N SER A 14 9.03 8.62 7.47
CA SER A 14 8.77 10.04 7.80
C SER A 14 7.32 10.37 8.20
N ILE A 15 6.36 9.48 7.93
CA ILE A 15 4.93 9.69 8.28
C ILE A 15 4.55 8.87 9.54
N GLY A 16 5.44 8.00 10.01
CA GLY A 16 5.26 7.13 11.18
C GLY A 16 4.90 7.91 12.46
N SER A 17 5.68 8.95 12.75
CA SER A 17 5.71 9.61 14.06
C SER A 17 4.74 10.79 14.23
N LEU A 18 4.19 11.35 13.14
CA LEU A 18 3.44 12.62 13.19
C LEU A 18 1.90 12.47 13.24
N TYR A 19 1.34 11.27 13.06
CA TYR A 19 -0.11 11.09 12.81
C TYR A 19 -0.80 9.96 13.59
N SER A 20 -0.21 9.47 14.69
CA SER A 20 -0.60 8.22 15.38
C SER A 20 -2.08 8.10 15.85
N GLN A 21 -2.86 9.18 15.94
CA GLN A 21 -4.25 9.12 16.44
C GLN A 21 -5.33 9.04 15.34
N ASP A 22 -5.04 9.42 14.09
CA ASP A 22 -6.05 9.47 13.00
C ASP A 22 -5.82 8.43 11.88
N LYS A 23 -4.73 7.66 11.91
CA LYS A 23 -4.39 6.65 10.86
C LYS A 23 -5.51 5.62 10.65
N ASN A 24 -6.14 5.17 11.74
CA ASN A 24 -7.21 4.18 11.69
C ASN A 24 -8.48 4.69 10.97
N LYS A 25 -8.60 5.99 10.71
CA LYS A 25 -9.74 6.57 9.98
C LYS A 25 -9.55 6.61 8.47
N ILE A 26 -8.34 6.37 7.97
CA ILE A 26 -8.04 6.39 6.53
C ILE A 26 -7.70 4.97 6.11
N GLU A 27 -8.64 4.34 5.42
CA GLU A 27 -8.54 2.95 4.99
C GLU A 27 -7.27 2.66 4.17
N ASP A 28 -6.96 3.50 3.19
CA ASP A 28 -5.79 3.33 2.31
C ASP A 28 -4.45 3.68 3.00
N ALA A 29 -4.46 4.03 4.29
CA ALA A 29 -3.22 4.05 5.08
C ALA A 29 -2.64 2.63 5.24
N ASN A 30 -3.49 1.62 5.07
CA ASN A 30 -3.12 0.23 4.85
C ASN A 30 -3.16 -0.07 3.34
N TYR A 31 -2.07 -0.60 2.80
CA TYR A 31 -1.93 -0.83 1.35
C TYR A 31 -0.89 -1.93 1.05
N CYS A 32 -0.98 -2.49 -0.15
CA CYS A 32 0.05 -3.35 -0.74
C CYS A 32 0.78 -2.62 -1.85
N ILE A 33 2.08 -2.87 -2.02
CA ILE A 33 2.93 -2.34 -3.11
C ILE A 33 3.74 -3.48 -3.70
N LEU A 34 3.87 -3.52 -5.03
CA LEU A 34 4.78 -4.44 -5.72
C LEU A 34 6.14 -3.75 -5.90
N LEU A 35 7.20 -4.33 -5.37
CA LEU A 35 8.58 -3.88 -5.56
C LEU A 35 9.47 -5.08 -5.90
N ASP A 36 10.17 -5.01 -7.02
CA ASP A 36 11.12 -6.02 -7.47
C ASP A 36 10.52 -7.43 -7.51
N GLY A 37 9.27 -7.54 -7.95
CA GLY A 37 8.55 -8.80 -8.05
C GLY A 37 8.04 -9.37 -6.72
N LYS A 38 8.15 -8.61 -5.61
CA LYS A 38 7.64 -8.99 -4.30
C LYS A 38 6.60 -7.99 -3.81
N VAL A 39 5.54 -8.49 -3.19
CA VAL A 39 4.54 -7.63 -2.55
C VAL A 39 4.94 -7.33 -1.10
N PHE A 40 4.89 -6.06 -0.75
CA PHE A 40 4.99 -5.58 0.63
C PHE A 40 3.65 -4.99 1.05
N ALA A 41 3.19 -5.30 2.25
CA ALA A 41 2.00 -4.73 2.84
C ALA A 41 2.38 -3.79 3.98
N GLN A 42 1.85 -2.57 3.94
CA GLN A 42 1.82 -1.69 5.11
C GLN A 42 0.49 -1.92 5.84
N VAL A 43 0.56 -2.38 7.09
CA VAL A 43 -0.59 -2.59 7.98
C VAL A 43 -0.29 -1.94 9.32
N ASP A 44 -1.12 -0.99 9.72
CA ASP A 44 -1.01 -0.23 10.98
C ASP A 44 0.40 0.39 11.17
N GLY A 45 0.96 0.88 10.06
CA GLY A 45 2.29 1.50 10.03
C GLY A 45 3.47 0.53 10.09
N LYS A 46 3.22 -0.78 10.12
CA LYS A 46 4.25 -1.81 9.98
C LYS A 46 4.30 -2.28 8.54
N ILE A 47 5.50 -2.47 8.01
CA ILE A 47 5.71 -3.03 6.68
C ILE A 47 6.15 -4.48 6.83
N ILE A 48 5.45 -5.37 6.14
CA ILE A 48 5.75 -6.80 6.09
C ILE A 48 5.82 -7.24 4.62
N GLN A 49 6.76 -8.13 4.30
CA GLN A 49 6.71 -8.86 3.02
C GLN A 49 5.50 -9.79 3.08
N LEU A 50 4.74 -9.84 1.98
CA LEU A 50 3.57 -10.69 1.90
C LEU A 50 4.00 -12.12 1.52
N GLU A 51 3.84 -13.07 2.44
CA GLU A 51 4.18 -14.48 2.22
C GLU A 51 2.97 -15.31 1.76
N GLU A 52 1.75 -14.89 2.12
CA GLU A 52 0.49 -15.56 1.80
C GLU A 52 -0.50 -14.56 1.19
N ALA A 53 -1.51 -15.05 0.46
CA ALA A 53 -2.51 -14.18 -0.12
C ALA A 53 -3.24 -13.34 0.95
N LYS A 54 -3.49 -12.07 0.65
CA LYS A 54 -4.17 -11.13 1.55
C LYS A 54 -5.47 -10.66 0.96
N GLU A 55 -6.56 -10.90 1.67
CA GLU A 55 -7.84 -10.28 1.39
C GLU A 55 -7.86 -8.83 1.92
N LEU A 56 -8.24 -7.90 1.04
CA LEU A 56 -8.48 -6.49 1.32
C LEU A 56 -9.94 -6.28 1.76
N ASN A 57 -10.25 -5.10 2.31
CA ASN A 57 -11.59 -4.84 2.84
C ASN A 57 -12.70 -4.87 1.78
N ASN A 58 -12.38 -4.58 0.52
CA ASN A 58 -13.33 -4.63 -0.59
C ASN A 58 -13.51 -6.04 -1.19
N GLY A 59 -12.91 -7.08 -0.58
CA GLY A 59 -12.94 -8.46 -1.07
C GLY A 59 -11.95 -8.76 -2.20
N THR A 60 -11.03 -7.83 -2.51
CA THR A 60 -9.92 -8.11 -3.43
C THR A 60 -8.88 -8.98 -2.74
N ILE A 61 -8.38 -10.02 -3.40
CA ILE A 61 -7.32 -10.88 -2.88
C ILE A 61 -6.02 -10.52 -3.59
N VAL A 62 -4.98 -10.13 -2.86
CA VAL A 62 -3.64 -9.82 -3.38
C VAL A 62 -2.70 -10.96 -3.07
N ASN A 63 -1.99 -11.48 -4.07
CA ASN A 63 -1.03 -12.56 -3.93
C ASN A 63 0.42 -12.02 -3.77
N PRO A 64 1.34 -12.81 -3.17
CA PRO A 64 2.75 -12.44 -3.01
C PRO A 64 3.49 -12.05 -4.30
N ASP A 65 3.04 -12.53 -5.45
CA ASP A 65 3.65 -12.30 -6.76
C ASP A 65 3.15 -11.02 -7.46
N GLY A 66 2.23 -10.28 -6.83
CA GLY A 66 1.64 -9.05 -7.35
C GLY A 66 0.39 -9.25 -8.19
N SER A 67 -0.05 -10.49 -8.45
CA SER A 67 -1.40 -10.74 -8.99
C SER A 67 -2.46 -10.40 -7.94
N TYR A 68 -3.63 -9.97 -8.38
CA TYR A 68 -4.78 -9.78 -7.52
C TYR A 68 -6.08 -10.15 -8.21
N MET A 69 -7.01 -10.67 -7.43
CA MET A 69 -8.35 -11.06 -7.85
C MET A 69 -9.36 -10.11 -7.23
N LEU A 70 -10.08 -9.37 -8.07
CA LEU A 70 -11.19 -8.52 -7.66
C LEU A 70 -12.37 -9.38 -7.17
N SER A 71 -13.28 -8.77 -6.41
CA SER A 71 -14.48 -9.45 -5.88
C SER A 71 -15.40 -10.04 -6.98
N ASN A 72 -15.35 -9.51 -8.20
CA ASN A 72 -16.04 -10.04 -9.37
C ASN A 72 -15.27 -11.19 -10.07
N LYS A 73 -14.23 -11.73 -9.45
CA LYS A 73 -13.33 -12.78 -9.98
C LYS A 73 -12.48 -12.37 -11.18
N SER A 74 -12.42 -11.09 -11.53
CA SER A 74 -11.47 -10.60 -12.53
C SER A 74 -10.06 -10.56 -11.94
N GLU A 75 -9.10 -11.12 -12.67
CA GLU A 75 -7.70 -11.12 -12.29
C GLU A 75 -6.94 -9.98 -12.99
N ALA A 76 -6.02 -9.37 -12.27
CA ALA A 76 -5.10 -8.37 -12.79
C ALA A 76 -3.78 -8.43 -12.01
N ARG A 77 -2.79 -7.62 -12.42
CA ARG A 77 -1.46 -7.61 -11.82
C ARG A 77 -0.98 -6.19 -11.56
N LEU A 78 -0.41 -5.98 -10.38
CA LEU A 78 0.29 -4.75 -10.05
C LEU A 78 1.52 -4.59 -10.95
N LYS A 79 1.80 -3.35 -11.34
CA LYS A 79 3.09 -2.96 -11.92
C LYS A 79 4.08 -2.65 -10.81
N ASP A 80 5.36 -2.74 -11.12
CA ASP A 80 6.42 -2.35 -10.17
C ASP A 80 6.23 -0.88 -9.74
N GLY A 81 6.26 -0.64 -8.42
CA GLY A 81 5.98 0.64 -7.79
C GLY A 81 4.49 1.01 -7.65
N GLN A 82 3.57 0.22 -8.21
CA GLN A 82 2.13 0.44 -8.09
C GLN A 82 1.61 -0.02 -6.72
N CYS A 83 0.66 0.74 -6.15
CA CYS A 83 0.02 0.37 -4.88
C CYS A 83 -1.46 0.04 -5.07
N ILE A 84 -1.97 -0.84 -4.22
CA ILE A 84 -3.41 -1.04 -3.99
C ILE A 84 -3.72 -0.79 -2.52
N GLY A 85 -4.57 0.20 -2.25
CA GLY A 85 -5.06 0.47 -0.89
C GLY A 85 -6.04 -0.60 -0.43
N PHE A 86 -6.24 -0.74 0.89
CA PHE A 86 -7.19 -1.71 1.44
C PHE A 86 -8.64 -1.46 1.02
N SER A 87 -8.98 -0.25 0.55
CA SER A 87 -10.26 0.04 -0.11
C SER A 87 -10.41 -0.62 -1.51
N GLY A 88 -9.32 -1.18 -2.05
CA GLY A 88 -9.20 -1.65 -3.42
C GLY A 88 -8.78 -0.60 -4.43
N LYS A 89 -8.54 0.64 -4.00
CA LYS A 89 -8.11 1.71 -4.88
C LYS A 89 -6.68 1.51 -5.37
N LEU A 90 -6.51 1.57 -6.69
CA LEU A 90 -5.19 1.54 -7.33
C LEU A 90 -4.54 2.92 -7.34
N TYR A 91 -3.22 2.93 -7.14
CA TYR A 91 -2.37 4.09 -7.22
C TYR A 91 -1.18 3.78 -8.13
N GLU A 92 -0.97 4.62 -9.14
CA GLU A 92 0.10 4.45 -10.13
C GLU A 92 1.50 4.41 -9.50
N SER A 93 1.67 5.08 -8.37
CA SER A 93 2.92 5.10 -7.61
C SER A 93 2.66 5.36 -6.13
N GLN A 94 3.66 5.06 -5.31
CA GLN A 94 3.68 5.43 -3.89
C GLN A 94 3.51 6.95 -3.68
N GLU A 95 4.01 7.79 -4.58
CA GLU A 95 3.84 9.24 -4.48
C GLU A 95 2.36 9.63 -4.59
N LYS A 96 1.62 9.05 -5.55
CA LYS A 96 0.19 9.30 -5.71
C LYS A 96 -0.62 8.84 -4.49
N LEU A 97 -0.24 7.70 -3.92
CA LEU A 97 -0.80 7.23 -2.65
C LEU A 97 -0.56 8.24 -1.53
N ASN A 98 0.69 8.66 -1.32
CA ASN A 98 1.06 9.64 -0.27
C ASN A 98 0.30 10.97 -0.43
N GLN A 99 0.18 11.48 -1.66
CA GLN A 99 -0.61 12.69 -1.94
C GLN A 99 -2.09 12.49 -1.55
N SER A 100 -2.68 11.32 -1.85
CA SER A 100 -4.06 10.99 -1.47
C SER A 100 -4.23 10.90 0.05
N LEU A 101 -3.29 10.28 0.75
CA LEU A 101 -3.32 10.18 2.22
C LEU A 101 -3.21 11.55 2.87
N LEU A 102 -2.25 12.39 2.47
CA LEU A 102 -2.08 13.74 2.99
C LEU A 102 -3.33 14.61 2.81
N LYS A 103 -4.00 14.50 1.65
CA LYS A 103 -5.27 15.20 1.41
C LYS A 103 -6.36 14.74 2.38
N GLN A 104 -6.46 13.44 2.65
CA GLN A 104 -7.44 12.89 3.58
C GLN A 104 -7.14 13.28 5.04
N TYR A 105 -5.89 13.20 5.49
CA TYR A 105 -5.50 13.68 6.83
C TYR A 105 -5.83 15.16 7.04
N LYS A 106 -5.60 16.01 6.03
CA LYS A 106 -5.96 17.44 6.11
C LYS A 106 -7.47 17.66 6.23
N LYS A 107 -8.29 16.79 5.64
CA LYS A 107 -9.76 16.86 5.76
C LYS A 107 -10.23 16.42 7.15
N LEU A 108 -9.60 15.42 7.76
CA LEU A 108 -9.96 14.94 9.10
C LEU A 108 -9.67 15.96 10.22
N LYS A 109 -8.71 16.87 10.00
CA LYS A 109 -8.32 17.92 10.96
C LYS A 109 -9.09 19.23 10.80
N ARG A 110 -10.03 19.31 9.85
CA ARG A 110 -10.93 20.46 9.66
C ARG A 110 -12.27 20.17 10.30
#